data_AF-A0A6A5AT15-F1
#
_entry.id   AF-A0A6A5AT15-F1
#
_cell.length_a   1.000
_cell.length_b   1.000
_cell.length_c   1.000
_cell.angle_alpha   90.00
_cell.angle_beta   90.00
_cell.angle_gamma   90.00
#
_symmetry.space_group_name_H-M   'P 1'
#
loop_
_entity.id
_entity.type
_entity.pdbx_description
1 polymer ?
#
loop_
_entity_poly.entity_id
_entity_poly.type
_entity_poly.pdbx_seq_one_letter_code
_entity_poly.pdbx_strand_id
1 'polypeptide(L)'
;MPIGLSHRPNASVDVLEVPSPKLGSPYNSGLEHFDVVVPYNLDTFLAENSATHTAWDLKGMAKPINRDVRVPLGPFSVKFHEQTLERVIELELAHGIAQS
;
A
#
# COMPACT_ATOMS: atom_id res chain seq x y z
N MET A 1 20.80 1.20 4.89
CA MET A 1 20.34 2.31 5.73
C MET A 1 18.82 2.25 5.72
N PRO A 2 18.14 2.07 6.86
CA PRO A 2 16.68 2.14 6.90
C PRO A 2 16.23 3.51 6.36
N ILE A 3 15.10 3.54 5.67
CA ILE A 3 14.51 4.80 5.20
C ILE A 3 13.99 5.54 6.43
N GLY A 4 14.73 6.55 6.88
CA GLY A 4 14.36 7.37 8.03
C GLY A 4 13.24 8.35 7.67
N LEU A 5 12.18 8.36 8.46
CA LEU A 5 11.10 9.34 8.33
C LEU A 5 11.36 10.52 9.28
N SER A 6 11.90 11.62 8.77
CA SER A 6 12.29 12.79 9.57
C SER A 6 11.16 13.34 10.46
N HIS A 7 9.91 13.23 10.01
CA HIS A 7 8.72 13.70 10.72
C HIS A 7 8.07 12.64 11.63
N ARG A 8 8.61 11.41 11.62
CA ARG A 8 8.20 10.28 12.46
C ARG A 8 9.47 9.53 12.92
N PRO A 9 10.31 10.13 13.77
CA PRO A 9 11.62 9.56 14.12
C PRO A 9 11.55 8.20 14.84
N ASN A 10 10.38 7.85 15.38
CA ASN A 10 10.14 6.55 16.03
C ASN A 10 9.47 5.52 15.08
N ALA A 11 9.28 5.85 13.81
CA ALA A 11 8.76 4.92 12.81
C ALA A 11 9.91 4.40 11.93
N SER A 12 9.91 3.08 11.69
CA SER A 12 10.79 2.43 10.74
C SER A 12 10.03 2.07 9.46
N VAL A 13 10.77 1.97 8.36
CA VAL A 13 10.31 1.37 7.11
C VAL A 13 11.25 0.21 6.84
N ASP A 14 10.79 -0.99 7.17
CA ASP A 14 11.61 -2.20 7.16
C ASP A 14 11.51 -2.97 5.84
N VAL A 15 10.51 -2.64 5.02
CA VAL A 15 10.25 -3.25 3.70
C VAL A 15 10.31 -2.20 2.61
N LEU A 16 10.96 -2.56 1.49
CA LEU A 16 10.94 -1.80 0.26
C LEU A 16 10.31 -2.68 -0.83
N GLU A 17 9.20 -2.21 -1.40
CA GLU A 17 8.60 -2.86 -2.58
C GLU A 17 9.44 -2.54 -3.83
N VAL A 18 9.79 -3.59 -4.58
CA VAL A 18 10.42 -3.45 -5.89
C VAL A 18 9.44 -4.03 -6.92
N PRO A 19 8.78 -3.19 -7.73
CA PRO A 19 7.78 -3.69 -8.66
C PRO A 19 8.44 -4.54 -9.74
N SER A 20 7.80 -5.68 -10.06
CA SER A 20 8.18 -6.45 -11.24
C SER A 20 7.85 -5.65 -12.50
N PRO A 21 8.79 -5.52 -13.47
CA PRO A 21 8.51 -4.87 -14.75
C PRO A 21 7.31 -5.53 -15.45
N LYS A 22 6.27 -4.74 -15.75
CA LYS A 22 5.14 -5.20 -16.55
C LYS A 22 5.36 -4.80 -18.00
N LEU A 23 5.10 -5.73 -18.93
CA LEU A 23 5.24 -5.45 -20.36
C LEU A 23 4.36 -4.25 -20.74
N GLY A 24 4.97 -3.20 -21.30
CA GLY A 24 4.27 -1.98 -21.72
C GLY A 24 3.96 -0.98 -20.60
N SER A 25 4.45 -1.19 -19.38
CA SER A 25 4.27 -0.27 -18.26
C SER A 25 5.64 0.16 -17.69
N PRO A 26 6.30 1.17 -18.28
CA PRO A 26 7.54 1.70 -17.73
C PRO A 26 7.28 2.36 -16.37
N TYR A 27 8.08 1.99 -15.37
CA TYR A 27 8.08 2.65 -14.06
C TYR A 27 9.08 3.79 -14.08
N ASN A 28 8.73 4.91 -13.43
CA ASN A 28 9.71 5.96 -13.23
C ASN A 28 10.72 5.50 -12.18
N SER A 29 11.97 5.94 -12.31
CA SER A 29 12.98 5.63 -11.31
C SER A 29 12.73 6.46 -10.05
N GLY A 30 12.63 5.81 -8.88
CA GLY A 30 12.52 6.48 -7.59
C GLY A 30 11.43 5.90 -6.70
N LEU A 31 11.17 6.58 -5.59
CA LEU A 31 10.05 6.27 -4.69
C LEU A 31 8.75 6.83 -5.27
N GLU A 32 7.75 5.98 -5.47
CA GLU A 32 6.47 6.37 -6.07
C GLU A 32 5.32 6.42 -5.05
N HIS A 33 5.33 5.53 -4.06
CA HIS A 33 4.29 5.47 -3.04
C HIS A 33 4.79 5.03 -1.68
N PHE A 34 3.95 5.26 -0.68
CA PHE A 34 4.11 4.77 0.68
C PHE A 34 2.88 3.95 1.08
N ASP A 35 3.08 2.75 1.61
CA ASP A 35 2.01 1.88 2.07
C ASP A 35 1.87 1.95 3.59
N VAL A 36 0.63 2.05 4.06
CA VAL A 36 0.27 2.08 5.48
C VAL A 36 -0.66 0.93 5.78
N VAL A 37 -0.35 0.15 6.80
CA VAL A 37 -1.28 -0.86 7.31
C VAL A 37 -2.23 -0.21 8.29
N VAL A 38 -3.53 -0.34 8.05
CA VAL A 38 -4.56 0.11 8.98
C VAL A 38 -4.79 -0.94 10.07
N PRO A 39 -5.14 -0.54 11.30
CA PRO A 39 -5.26 -1.49 12.41
C PRO A 39 -6.55 -2.34 12.38
N TYR A 40 -7.43 -2.12 11.40
CA TYR A 40 -8.72 -2.81 11.22
C TYR A 40 -9.13 -2.77 9.73
N ASN A 41 -10.36 -3.16 9.40
CA ASN A 41 -10.82 -3.28 8.01
C ASN A 41 -10.96 -1.91 7.29
N LEU A 42 -10.76 -1.91 5.98
CA LEU A 42 -10.79 -0.69 5.16
C LEU A 42 -12.17 -0.02 5.10
N ASP A 43 -13.26 -0.80 5.19
CA ASP A 43 -14.62 -0.27 5.15
C ASP A 43 -14.90 0.64 6.37
N THR A 44 -14.51 0.21 7.57
CA THR A 44 -14.56 1.02 8.79
C THR A 44 -13.60 2.21 8.72
N PHE A 45 -12.39 2.01 8.18
CA PHE A 45 -11.39 3.07 8.05
C PHE A 45 -11.88 4.22 7.16
N LEU A 46 -12.50 3.89 6.03
CA LEU A 46 -13.12 4.88 5.15
C LEU A 46 -14.30 5.60 5.82
N ALA A 47 -15.15 4.87 6.56
CA ALA A 47 -16.29 5.46 7.25
C ALA A 47 -15.85 6.50 8.28
N GLU A 48 -14.81 6.21 9.07
CA GLU A 48 -14.25 7.14 10.06
C GLU A 48 -13.57 8.35 9.42
N ASN A 49 -13.03 8.20 8.21
CA ASN A 49 -12.40 9.28 7.46
C ASN A 49 -13.34 9.94 6.43
N SER A 50 -14.64 9.63 6.45
CA SER A 50 -15.62 10.13 5.48
C SER A 50 -15.84 11.65 5.56
N ALA A 51 -15.60 12.24 6.74
CA ALA A 51 -15.66 13.69 6.95
C ALA A 51 -14.44 14.44 6.35
N THR A 52 -13.41 13.71 5.92
CA THR A 52 -12.25 14.32 5.25
C THR A 52 -12.58 14.61 3.78
N HIS A 53 -12.16 15.76 3.26
CA HIS A 53 -12.26 16.07 1.82
C HIS A 53 -11.18 15.33 0.99
N THR A 54 -10.85 14.10 1.38
CA THR A 54 -9.83 13.28 0.73
C THR A 54 -10.42 12.64 -0.53
N ALA A 55 -9.71 12.80 -1.65
CA ALA A 55 -10.09 12.17 -2.91
C ALA A 55 -9.60 10.70 -2.94
N TRP A 56 -10.36 9.81 -2.28
CA TRP A 56 -10.05 8.39 -2.24
C TRP A 56 -10.21 7.71 -3.61
N ASP A 57 -9.21 6.94 -4.02
CA ASP A 57 -9.28 5.97 -5.12
C ASP A 57 -9.53 4.57 -4.54
N LEU A 58 -10.70 4.02 -4.85
CA LEU A 58 -11.22 2.76 -4.29
C LEU A 58 -11.04 1.56 -5.23
N LYS A 59 -10.32 1.70 -6.36
CA LYS A 59 -10.15 0.60 -7.34
C LYS A 59 -9.55 -0.67 -6.71
N GLY A 60 -8.69 -0.51 -5.71
CA GLY A 60 -8.04 -1.61 -4.99
C GLY A 60 -8.96 -2.41 -4.07
N MET A 61 -10.14 -1.89 -3.72
CA MET A 61 -11.10 -2.57 -2.83
C MET A 61 -11.70 -3.84 -3.44
N ALA A 62 -11.62 -4.01 -4.76
CA ALA A 62 -12.12 -5.21 -5.44
C ALA A 62 -11.15 -6.40 -5.39
N LYS A 63 -9.92 -6.22 -4.88
CA LYS A 63 -8.94 -7.30 -4.80
C LYS A 63 -9.39 -8.37 -3.80
N PRO A 64 -9.26 -9.67 -4.12
CA PRO A 64 -9.63 -10.73 -3.19
C PRO A 64 -8.62 -10.88 -2.03
N ILE A 65 -7.37 -10.47 -2.26
CA ILE A 65 -6.27 -10.50 -1.29
C ILE A 65 -5.63 -9.13 -1.28
N ASN A 66 -5.27 -8.65 -0.09
CA ASN A 66 -4.58 -7.37 0.12
C ASN A 66 -5.30 -6.19 -0.57
N ARG A 67 -6.57 -5.99 -0.19
CA ARG A 67 -7.36 -4.83 -0.62
C ARG A 67 -6.64 -3.54 -0.23
N ASP A 68 -6.74 -2.55 -1.11
CA ASP A 68 -6.17 -1.24 -0.86
C ASP A 68 -7.10 -0.09 -1.24
N VAL A 69 -6.93 1.01 -0.53
CA VAL A 69 -7.43 2.33 -0.94
C VAL A 69 -6.26 3.28 -1.08
N ARG A 70 -6.37 4.21 -2.02
CA ARG A 70 -5.27 5.09 -2.39
C ARG A 70 -5.67 6.55 -2.26
N VAL A 71 -4.75 7.37 -1.77
CA VAL A 71 -4.82 8.83 -1.84
C VAL A 71 -3.76 9.32 -2.82
N PRO A 72 -4.15 9.84 -4.00
CA PRO A 72 -3.21 10.41 -4.96
C PRO A 72 -2.70 11.77 -4.48
N LEU A 73 -1.39 11.99 -4.59
CA LEU A 73 -0.67 13.21 -4.20
C LEU A 73 0.21 13.68 -5.37
N GLY A 74 -0.42 13.94 -6.53
CA GLY A 74 0.28 14.27 -7.76
C GLY A 74 1.04 13.06 -8.33
N PRO A 75 2.38 13.11 -8.47
CA PRO A 75 3.16 11.96 -8.95
C PRO A 75 3.33 10.86 -7.90
N PHE A 76 2.99 11.15 -6.63
CA PHE A 76 3.11 10.21 -5.53
C PHE A 76 1.73 9.72 -5.06
N SER A 77 1.73 8.71 -4.20
CA SER A 77 0.51 8.33 -3.48
C SER A 77 0.79 7.66 -2.14
N VAL A 78 -0.21 7.69 -1.28
CA VAL A 78 -0.27 6.84 -0.09
C VAL A 78 -1.33 5.78 -0.32
N LYS A 79 -1.03 4.54 0.01
CA LYS A 79 -1.99 3.43 -0.02
C LYS A 79 -2.19 2.89 1.39
N PHE A 80 -3.41 2.42 1.64
CA PHE A 80 -3.79 1.84 2.92
C PHE A 80 -4.26 0.42 2.69
N HIS A 81 -3.70 -0.52 3.45
CA HIS A 81 -3.94 -1.96 3.35
C HIS A 81 -4.38 -2.53 4.69
N GLU A 82 -5.09 -3.65 4.67
CA GLU A 82 -5.51 -4.37 5.88
C GLU A 82 -4.41 -5.27 6.45
N GLN A 83 -3.33 -5.51 5.69
CA GLN A 83 -2.27 -6.46 6.02
C GLN A 83 -0.89 -5.92 5.66
N THR A 84 0.14 -6.39 6.36
CA THR A 84 1.54 -6.09 6.02
C THR A 84 1.97 -6.88 4.79
N LEU A 85 2.98 -6.37 4.06
CA LEU A 85 3.53 -7.08 2.90
C LEU A 85 4.11 -8.45 3.29
N GLU A 86 4.75 -8.55 4.46
CA GLU A 86 5.25 -9.82 4.97
C GLU A 86 4.13 -10.83 5.14
N ARG A 87 2.97 -10.39 5.67
CA ARG A 87 1.82 -11.27 5.82
C ARG A 87 1.24 -11.70 4.47
N VAL A 88 1.23 -10.80 3.50
CA VAL A 88 0.82 -11.12 2.13
C VAL A 88 1.74 -12.18 1.52
N ILE A 89 3.07 -12.00 1.65
CA ILE A 89 4.07 -12.96 1.17
C ILE A 89 3.87 -14.33 1.83
N GLU A 90 3.65 -14.39 3.15
CA GLU A 90 3.35 -15.63 3.85
C GLU A 90 2.10 -16.34 3.29
N LEU A 91 1.03 -15.57 3.05
CA LEU A 91 -0.22 -16.11 2.48
C LEU A 91 -0.01 -16.62 1.05
N GLU A 92 0.72 -15.88 0.22
CA GLU A 92 1.02 -16.25 -1.17
C GLU A 92 1.85 -17.54 -1.24
N LEU A 93 2.89 -17.66 -0.40
CA LEU A 93 3.72 -18.86 -0.30
C LEU A 93 2.93 -20.08 0.20
N ALA A 94 2.05 -19.89 1.20
CA ALA A 94 1.24 -20.97 1.75
C ALA A 94 0.20 -21.51 0.76
N HIS A 95 -0.35 -20.65 -0.11
CA HIS A 95 -1.39 -21.03 -1.07
C HIS A 95 -0.85 -21.33 -2.48
N GLY A 96 0.46 -21.18 -2.72
CA GLY A 96 1.06 -21.33 -4.04
C GLY A 96 0.57 -20.28 -5.05
N ILE A 97 0.06 -19.15 -4.57
CA ILE A 97 -0.49 -18.06 -5.39
C ILE A 97 0.58 -16.98 -5.42
N ALA A 98 1.47 -16.98 -6.41
CA ALA A 98 2.24 -15.79 -6.72
C ALA A 98 1.34 -14.87 -7.57
N GLN A 99 0.96 -13.72 -7.05
CA GLN A 99 0.31 -12.72 -7.89
C GLN A 99 1.34 -12.16 -8.88
N SER A 100 1.06 -12.32 -10.17
CA SER A 100 1.88 -11.84 -11.30
C SER A 100 1.36 -10.53 -11.87
#